data_AF-T2DMD6-F1
#
_entry.id   AF-T2DMD6-F1
#
_cell.length_a   1.000
_cell.length_b   1.000
_cell.length_c   1.000
_cell.angle_alpha   90.00
_cell.angle_beta   90.00
_cell.angle_gamma   90.00
#
_symmetry.space_group_name_H-M   'P 1'
#
loop_
_entity.id
_entity.type
_entity.pdbx_description
1 polymer ?
#
loop_
_entity_poly.entity_id
_entity_poly.type
_entity_poly.pdbx_seq_one_letter_code
_entity_poly.pdbx_strand_id
1 'polypeptide(L)'
;MTVDGMQVGADDSVKALSKDEVGPSWYQKKEYELPFKSGKEIRVDPGVNTIFDAVTQAEDGDVLVLGEGKYSEEKIIKVEKVLSIEGASPDLVTILPQRSALFEISDNGALALQRVTLAGTDAPDAAGNTLIRTKKWGMLTNYRFTMDNVKVVDVDINHSFHFFSAGARSFATHFSVTNSHFETISGNVFAFNKEKDDLGIYNVEVLNISNNVFENVSGALALIYRGGTDESTFGPKVTLSDNTLTKVGHGKRNKRKASIFLHGVQKTNIRNNKFDSSAKVRIEHTVGEPQTTLSQNSFSNTDKPSIIDFLTAKDGCQCQ
;
A
#
# COMPACT_ATOMS: atom_id res chain seq x y z
N MET A 1 29.80 -22.20 27.82
CA MET A 1 31.07 -22.25 27.04
C MET A 1 32.20 -21.84 27.96
N THR A 2 33.46 -22.21 27.71
CA THR A 2 34.57 -21.77 28.58
C THR A 2 35.55 -20.94 27.75
N VAL A 3 35.85 -19.72 28.19
CA VAL A 3 36.88 -18.84 27.60
C VAL A 3 37.86 -18.50 28.73
N ASP A 4 39.15 -18.77 28.51
CA ASP A 4 40.23 -18.57 29.50
C ASP A 4 39.96 -19.18 30.88
N GLY A 5 39.31 -20.35 30.92
CA GLY A 5 38.98 -21.06 32.15
C GLY A 5 37.75 -20.51 32.90
N MET A 6 37.10 -19.45 32.40
CA MET A 6 35.84 -18.95 32.94
C MET A 6 34.65 -19.52 32.18
N GLN A 7 33.65 -20.02 32.92
CA GLN A 7 32.36 -20.38 32.33
C GLN A 7 31.65 -19.10 31.88
N VAL A 8 31.40 -19.00 30.58
CA VAL A 8 30.76 -17.87 29.90
C VAL A 8 29.52 -18.34 29.14
N GLY A 9 28.54 -17.45 29.03
CA GLY A 9 27.23 -17.72 28.46
C GLY A 9 26.13 -17.73 29.53
N ALA A 10 24.89 -17.89 29.09
CA ALA A 10 23.77 -18.07 30.01
C ALA A 10 23.93 -19.38 30.80
N ASP A 11 23.43 -19.38 32.04
CA ASP A 11 23.45 -20.54 32.93
C ASP A 11 22.54 -21.66 32.41
N ASP A 12 22.99 -22.91 32.44
CA ASP A 12 22.24 -24.07 31.94
C ASP A 12 20.96 -24.36 32.76
N SER A 13 20.82 -23.74 33.94
CA SER A 13 19.62 -23.81 34.78
C SER A 13 18.48 -22.91 34.32
N VAL A 14 18.73 -21.97 33.39
CA VAL A 14 17.69 -21.06 32.89
C VAL A 14 16.68 -21.83 32.05
N LYS A 15 15.42 -21.80 32.49
CA LYS A 15 14.28 -22.36 31.76
C LYS A 15 13.45 -21.24 31.17
N ALA A 16 13.31 -21.23 29.85
CA ALA A 16 12.35 -20.36 29.18
C ALA A 16 10.94 -20.92 29.35
N LEU A 17 9.99 -20.05 29.72
CA LEU A 17 8.59 -20.42 29.78
C LEU A 17 7.99 -20.55 28.38
N SER A 18 7.16 -21.56 28.16
CA SER A 18 6.38 -21.74 26.95
C SER A 18 5.07 -20.92 26.97
N LYS A 19 4.47 -20.73 25.79
CA LYS A 19 3.23 -19.94 25.63
C LYS A 19 2.06 -20.54 26.43
N ASP A 20 2.02 -21.84 26.64
CA ASP A 20 0.99 -22.55 27.41
C ASP A 20 1.19 -22.50 28.93
N GLU A 21 2.41 -22.25 29.40
CA GLU A 21 2.72 -22.09 30.84
C GLU A 21 2.25 -20.76 31.44
N VAL A 22 1.82 -19.80 30.61
CA VAL A 22 1.41 -18.46 31.05
C VAL A 22 -0.06 -18.16 30.73
N GLY A 23 -0.71 -17.36 31.58
CA GLY A 23 -2.12 -16.98 31.43
C GLY A 23 -3.11 -18.08 31.81
N PRO A 24 -4.42 -17.80 31.74
CA PRO A 24 -5.44 -18.75 32.14
C PRO A 24 -5.56 -19.91 31.15
N SER A 25 -5.66 -21.14 31.64
CA SER A 25 -5.90 -22.34 30.83
C SER A 25 -7.31 -22.40 30.23
N TRP A 26 -8.26 -21.65 30.80
CA TRP A 26 -9.66 -21.62 30.38
C TRP A 26 -9.93 -20.63 29.23
N TYR A 27 -8.94 -19.85 28.78
CA TYR A 27 -9.08 -18.91 27.66
C TYR A 27 -8.10 -19.24 26.54
N GLN A 28 -8.61 -19.53 25.35
CA GLN A 28 -7.78 -19.86 24.19
C GLN A 28 -6.97 -18.64 23.73
N LYS A 29 -5.65 -18.84 23.61
CA LYS A 29 -4.75 -17.85 23.00
C LYS A 29 -4.94 -17.89 21.49
N LYS A 30 -5.65 -16.90 20.93
CA LYS A 30 -5.98 -16.83 19.51
C LYS A 30 -4.77 -16.43 18.66
N GLU A 31 -4.73 -16.92 17.43
CA GLU A 31 -3.90 -16.37 16.36
C GLU A 31 -4.68 -15.22 15.71
N TYR A 32 -4.07 -14.02 15.65
CA TYR A 32 -4.78 -12.79 15.31
C TYR A 32 -4.75 -12.44 13.81
N GLU A 33 -3.83 -13.02 13.04
CA GLU A 33 -3.74 -12.81 11.59
C GLU A 33 -4.19 -14.06 10.82
N LEU A 34 -5.39 -14.01 10.25
CA LEU A 34 -5.88 -15.05 9.36
C LEU A 34 -5.21 -14.94 7.98
N PRO A 35 -4.65 -16.02 7.40
CA PRO A 35 -4.11 -15.98 6.04
C PRO A 35 -5.19 -15.70 4.98
N PHE A 36 -4.82 -15.02 3.89
CA PHE A 36 -5.66 -14.97 2.69
C PHE A 36 -5.88 -16.38 2.14
N LYS A 37 -7.03 -16.62 1.50
CA LYS A 37 -7.42 -17.90 0.90
C LYS A 37 -7.45 -19.09 1.87
N SER A 38 -7.81 -18.84 3.12
CA SER A 38 -7.94 -19.87 4.16
C SER A 38 -9.37 -20.41 4.29
N GLY A 39 -10.35 -19.74 3.68
CA GLY A 39 -11.76 -20.13 3.64
C GLY A 39 -12.13 -20.90 2.38
N LYS A 40 -13.42 -20.85 2.01
CA LYS A 40 -13.97 -21.53 0.83
C LYS A 40 -13.94 -20.63 -0.41
N GLU A 41 -14.02 -21.27 -1.58
CA GLU A 41 -14.25 -20.57 -2.84
C GLU A 41 -15.74 -20.34 -3.07
N ILE A 42 -16.09 -19.14 -3.53
CA ILE A 42 -17.45 -18.73 -3.89
C ILE A 42 -17.39 -18.25 -5.34
N ARG A 43 -18.09 -18.95 -6.23
CA ARG A 43 -18.23 -18.52 -7.63
C ARG A 43 -19.16 -17.33 -7.73
N VAL A 44 -18.76 -16.32 -8.48
CA VAL A 44 -19.55 -15.11 -8.73
C VAL A 44 -19.65 -14.92 -10.23
N ASP A 45 -20.89 -14.83 -10.73
CA ASP A 45 -21.16 -14.54 -12.14
C ASP A 45 -21.13 -13.02 -12.40
N PRO A 46 -20.77 -12.59 -13.62
CA PRO A 46 -20.79 -11.18 -14.01
C PRO A 46 -22.20 -10.59 -13.89
N GLY A 47 -22.28 -9.30 -13.55
CA GLY A 47 -23.55 -8.63 -13.38
C GLY A 47 -23.45 -7.33 -12.59
N VAL A 48 -24.61 -6.85 -12.15
CA VAL A 48 -24.74 -5.63 -11.36
C VAL A 48 -24.69 -5.98 -9.88
N ASN A 49 -23.77 -5.37 -9.13
CA ASN A 49 -23.55 -5.55 -7.69
C ASN A 49 -23.27 -7.01 -7.25
N THR A 50 -22.89 -7.90 -8.16
CA THR A 50 -22.70 -9.32 -7.83
C THR A 50 -21.49 -9.53 -6.91
N ILE A 51 -20.44 -8.69 -7.02
CA ILE A 51 -19.32 -8.73 -6.08
C ILE A 51 -19.79 -8.19 -4.72
N PHE A 52 -20.49 -7.07 -4.69
CA PHE A 52 -21.04 -6.52 -3.44
C PHE A 52 -21.88 -7.55 -2.66
N ASP A 53 -22.80 -8.24 -3.35
CA ASP A 53 -23.68 -9.24 -2.73
C ASP A 53 -22.87 -10.45 -2.24
N ALA A 54 -21.89 -10.91 -3.01
CA ALA A 54 -21.01 -12.01 -2.62
C ALA A 54 -20.12 -11.66 -1.41
N VAL A 55 -19.57 -10.44 -1.35
CA VAL A 55 -18.80 -9.96 -0.19
C VAL A 55 -19.65 -9.91 1.09
N THR A 56 -20.93 -9.55 0.95
CA THR A 56 -21.87 -9.53 2.07
C THR A 56 -22.09 -10.93 2.66
N GLN A 57 -22.06 -11.97 1.82
CA GLN A 57 -22.28 -13.38 2.20
C GLN A 57 -21.00 -14.13 2.57
N ALA A 58 -19.83 -13.67 2.13
CA ALA A 58 -18.55 -14.31 2.38
C ALA A 58 -18.16 -14.30 3.86
N GLU A 59 -17.39 -15.29 4.29
CA GLU A 59 -16.79 -15.37 5.62
C GLU A 59 -15.30 -14.97 5.59
N ASP A 60 -14.69 -14.85 6.77
CA ASP A 60 -13.26 -14.55 6.90
C ASP A 60 -12.41 -15.64 6.22
N GLY A 61 -11.52 -15.21 5.32
CA GLY A 61 -10.59 -16.07 4.59
C GLY A 61 -11.12 -16.56 3.23
N ASP A 62 -12.38 -16.33 2.91
CA ASP A 62 -13.02 -16.79 1.66
C ASP A 62 -12.42 -16.13 0.40
N VAL A 63 -12.63 -16.82 -0.73
CA VAL A 63 -12.16 -16.41 -2.06
C VAL A 63 -13.36 -16.26 -3.00
N LEU A 64 -13.59 -15.06 -3.54
CA LEU A 64 -14.52 -14.84 -4.63
C LEU A 64 -13.84 -15.15 -5.96
N VAL A 65 -14.30 -16.20 -6.65
CA VAL A 65 -13.81 -16.61 -7.97
C VAL A 65 -14.75 -16.04 -9.02
N LEU A 66 -14.29 -15.03 -9.75
CA LEU A 66 -15.08 -14.30 -10.72
C LEU A 66 -15.10 -15.02 -12.07
N GLY A 67 -16.29 -15.30 -12.58
CA GLY A 67 -16.49 -15.71 -13.97
C GLY A 67 -16.08 -14.62 -14.96
N GLU A 68 -15.82 -15.00 -16.21
CA GLU A 68 -15.47 -14.06 -17.28
C GLU A 68 -16.61 -13.08 -17.55
N GLY A 69 -16.28 -11.80 -17.73
CA GLY A 69 -17.26 -10.77 -18.03
C GLY A 69 -17.04 -9.46 -17.27
N LYS A 70 -18.11 -8.66 -17.21
CA LYS A 70 -18.11 -7.32 -16.61
C LYS A 70 -18.92 -7.31 -15.32
N TYR A 71 -18.40 -6.64 -14.32
CA TYR A 71 -18.99 -6.47 -13.00
C TYR A 71 -19.23 -4.99 -12.75
N SER A 72 -20.49 -4.57 -12.80
CA SER A 72 -20.89 -3.17 -12.58
C SER A 72 -21.30 -2.97 -11.14
N GLU A 73 -20.50 -2.22 -10.38
CA GLU A 73 -20.67 -2.05 -8.94
C GLU A 73 -21.22 -0.64 -8.63
N GLU A 74 -22.52 -0.57 -8.39
CA GLU A 74 -23.28 0.65 -8.02
C GLU A 74 -23.19 0.99 -6.54
N LYS A 75 -22.59 0.08 -5.76
CA LYS A 75 -22.37 0.21 -4.33
C LYS A 75 -20.88 0.18 -4.03
N ILE A 76 -20.49 0.85 -2.95
CA ILE A 76 -19.15 0.72 -2.40
C ILE A 76 -19.07 -0.65 -1.72
N ILE A 77 -18.12 -1.48 -2.14
CA ILE A 77 -17.85 -2.78 -1.55
C ILE A 77 -17.05 -2.57 -0.27
N LYS A 78 -17.68 -2.85 0.88
CA LYS A 78 -17.02 -2.76 2.18
C LYS A 78 -16.29 -4.06 2.51
N VAL A 79 -15.00 -3.95 2.80
CA VAL A 79 -14.16 -5.07 3.19
C VAL A 79 -13.91 -4.98 4.70
N GLU A 80 -14.67 -5.76 5.46
CA GLU A 80 -14.68 -5.81 6.94
C GLU A 80 -14.21 -7.19 7.46
N LYS A 81 -13.52 -7.94 6.60
CA LYS A 81 -13.04 -9.32 6.80
C LYS A 81 -11.81 -9.57 5.93
N VAL A 82 -11.11 -10.69 6.15
CA VAL A 82 -10.06 -11.16 5.24
C VAL A 82 -10.70 -11.73 3.99
N LEU A 83 -10.45 -11.13 2.82
CA LEU A 83 -11.12 -11.48 1.58
C LEU A 83 -10.14 -11.53 0.41
N SER A 84 -10.29 -12.54 -0.46
CA SER A 84 -9.59 -12.60 -1.75
C SER A 84 -10.60 -12.53 -2.90
N ILE A 85 -10.27 -11.81 -3.97
CA ILE A 85 -11.07 -11.73 -5.20
C ILE A 85 -10.15 -12.07 -6.37
N GLU A 86 -10.56 -13.06 -7.15
CA GLU A 86 -9.73 -13.66 -8.20
C GLU A 86 -10.50 -13.80 -9.51
N GLY A 87 -9.98 -13.22 -10.57
CA GLY A 87 -10.44 -13.48 -11.93
C GLY A 87 -9.63 -14.57 -12.64
N ALA A 88 -10.08 -14.94 -13.83
CA ALA A 88 -9.34 -15.83 -14.72
C ALA A 88 -8.08 -15.14 -15.29
N SER A 89 -8.21 -13.88 -15.73
CA SER A 89 -7.15 -13.05 -16.30
C SER A 89 -7.63 -11.59 -16.33
N PRO A 90 -6.73 -10.59 -16.25
CA PRO A 90 -7.11 -9.19 -16.46
C PRO A 90 -7.84 -8.93 -17.78
N ASP A 91 -7.56 -9.70 -18.82
CA ASP A 91 -8.20 -9.53 -20.14
C ASP A 91 -9.64 -10.06 -20.20
N LEU A 92 -10.06 -10.87 -19.22
CA LEU A 92 -11.34 -11.58 -19.23
C LEU A 92 -12.31 -11.08 -18.15
N VAL A 93 -11.82 -10.38 -17.12
CA VAL A 93 -12.63 -9.94 -15.98
C VAL A 93 -12.43 -8.45 -15.76
N THR A 94 -13.48 -7.66 -15.95
CA THR A 94 -13.45 -6.20 -15.73
C THR A 94 -14.43 -5.79 -14.64
N ILE A 95 -13.96 -5.03 -13.66
CA ILE A 95 -14.77 -4.46 -12.57
C ILE A 95 -14.88 -2.95 -12.79
N LEU A 96 -16.12 -2.46 -12.80
CA LEU A 96 -16.52 -1.10 -13.15
C LEU A 96 -17.22 -0.45 -11.94
N PRO A 97 -16.62 0.55 -11.28
CA PRO A 97 -17.27 1.27 -10.20
C PRO A 97 -18.23 2.32 -10.74
N GLN A 98 -19.42 2.44 -10.17
CA GLN A 98 -20.35 3.56 -10.40
C GLN A 98 -20.49 4.48 -9.19
N ARG A 99 -19.58 4.35 -8.22
CA ARG A 99 -19.45 5.23 -7.06
C ARG A 99 -18.06 5.84 -7.01
N SER A 100 -17.91 6.88 -6.20
CA SER A 100 -16.62 7.57 -6.01
C SER A 100 -15.54 6.69 -5.37
N ALA A 101 -15.90 5.49 -4.90
CA ALA A 101 -14.97 4.42 -4.58
C ALA A 101 -15.55 3.05 -4.94
N LEU A 102 -14.67 2.12 -5.33
CA LEU A 102 -15.03 0.71 -5.55
C LEU A 102 -14.97 -0.05 -4.23
N PHE A 103 -13.81 -0.04 -3.57
CA PHE A 103 -13.57 -0.76 -2.32
C PHE A 103 -13.31 0.22 -1.15
N GLU A 104 -13.93 -0.06 -0.01
CA GLU A 104 -13.64 0.56 1.28
C GLU A 104 -13.16 -0.51 2.28
N ILE A 105 -11.88 -0.49 2.63
CA ILE A 105 -11.31 -1.35 3.68
C ILE A 105 -11.62 -0.73 5.04
N SER A 106 -12.27 -1.50 5.90
CA SER A 106 -12.75 -1.10 7.22
C SER A 106 -12.10 -1.95 8.31
N ASP A 107 -12.57 -1.85 9.55
CA ASP A 107 -12.11 -2.65 10.68
C ASP A 107 -12.16 -4.14 10.35
N ASN A 108 -11.10 -4.88 10.72
CA ASN A 108 -10.84 -6.28 10.39
C ASN A 108 -10.68 -6.60 8.89
N GLY A 109 -10.72 -5.59 8.03
CA GLY A 109 -10.57 -5.75 6.59
C GLY A 109 -9.16 -6.10 6.15
N ALA A 110 -9.04 -7.11 5.29
CA ALA A 110 -7.84 -7.34 4.48
C ALA A 110 -8.27 -7.75 3.07
N LEU A 111 -7.64 -7.20 2.05
CA LEU A 111 -8.06 -7.41 0.65
C LEU A 111 -6.91 -7.95 -0.20
N ALA A 112 -7.15 -9.06 -0.89
CA ALA A 112 -6.32 -9.57 -1.96
C ALA A 112 -7.06 -9.48 -3.30
N LEU A 113 -6.43 -8.88 -4.32
CA LEU A 113 -6.97 -8.79 -5.68
C LEU A 113 -6.02 -9.49 -6.66
N GLN A 114 -6.54 -10.40 -7.50
CA GLN A 114 -5.72 -11.08 -8.50
C GLN A 114 -6.42 -11.23 -9.84
N ARG A 115 -5.69 -11.07 -10.94
CA ARG A 115 -6.12 -11.45 -12.30
C ARG A 115 -7.44 -10.79 -12.74
N VAL A 116 -7.57 -9.49 -12.48
CA VAL A 116 -8.73 -8.68 -12.88
C VAL A 116 -8.27 -7.35 -13.50
N THR A 117 -9.17 -6.69 -14.22
CA THR A 117 -9.05 -5.28 -14.60
C THR A 117 -9.97 -4.44 -13.74
N LEU A 118 -9.45 -3.36 -13.15
CA LEU A 118 -10.23 -2.30 -12.54
C LEU A 118 -10.27 -1.12 -13.52
N ALA A 119 -11.44 -0.82 -14.07
CA ALA A 119 -11.60 0.24 -15.06
C ALA A 119 -12.45 1.38 -14.48
N GLY A 120 -11.93 2.60 -14.53
CA GLY A 120 -12.61 3.78 -13.96
C GLY A 120 -13.67 4.43 -14.85
N THR A 121 -13.96 3.86 -16.03
CA THR A 121 -14.83 4.46 -17.07
C THR A 121 -16.23 4.81 -16.60
N ASP A 122 -16.78 4.03 -15.67
CA ASP A 122 -18.16 4.16 -15.21
C ASP A 122 -18.27 4.93 -13.88
N ALA A 123 -17.13 5.42 -13.36
CA ALA A 123 -17.11 6.18 -12.12
C ALA A 123 -17.87 7.50 -12.29
N PRO A 124 -18.38 8.11 -11.21
CA PRO A 124 -19.01 9.43 -11.31
C PRO A 124 -18.02 10.47 -11.85
N ASP A 125 -18.47 11.35 -12.74
CA ASP A 125 -17.68 12.51 -13.19
C ASP A 125 -17.54 13.54 -12.04
N ALA A 126 -16.62 13.24 -11.13
CA ALA A 126 -16.38 14.02 -9.93
C ALA A 126 -14.89 13.98 -9.56
N ALA A 127 -14.37 15.14 -9.17
CA ALA A 127 -13.01 15.24 -8.67
C ALA A 127 -12.84 14.48 -7.35
N GLY A 128 -11.67 13.85 -7.17
CA GLY A 128 -11.32 13.23 -5.89
C GLY A 128 -11.88 11.83 -5.66
N ASN A 129 -12.41 11.17 -6.71
CA ASN A 129 -12.73 9.75 -6.67
C ASN A 129 -11.48 8.94 -6.23
N THR A 130 -11.70 7.75 -5.68
CA THR A 130 -10.62 6.84 -5.29
C THR A 130 -11.08 5.40 -5.46
N LEU A 131 -10.45 4.62 -6.34
CA LEU A 131 -10.86 3.22 -6.58
C LEU A 131 -10.87 2.40 -5.28
N ILE A 132 -9.79 2.44 -4.51
CA ILE A 132 -9.63 1.70 -3.27
C ILE A 132 -9.24 2.66 -2.17
N ARG A 133 -9.95 2.63 -1.05
CA ARG A 133 -9.58 3.42 0.12
C ARG A 133 -9.85 2.64 1.38
N THR A 134 -9.32 3.12 2.49
CA THR A 134 -9.85 2.69 3.78
C THR A 134 -11.07 3.54 4.15
N LYS A 135 -11.69 3.23 5.31
CA LYS A 135 -12.47 4.23 6.05
C LYS A 135 -11.69 5.53 6.14
N LYS A 136 -12.37 6.66 5.97
CA LYS A 136 -11.72 7.98 5.94
C LYS A 136 -11.06 8.35 7.28
N TRP A 137 -11.59 7.84 8.39
CA TRP A 137 -11.08 8.00 9.75
C TRP A 137 -11.71 6.94 10.66
N GLY A 138 -11.17 6.78 11.87
CA GLY A 138 -11.79 5.99 12.94
C GLY A 138 -11.68 4.48 12.75
N MET A 139 -10.62 4.01 12.10
CA MET A 139 -10.28 2.58 12.15
C MET A 139 -9.64 2.24 13.50
N LEU A 140 -10.00 1.08 14.03
CA LEU A 140 -9.52 0.51 15.28
C LEU A 140 -8.47 -0.57 15.06
N THR A 141 -8.49 -1.20 13.89
CA THR A 141 -7.56 -2.28 13.54
C THR A 141 -6.71 -1.90 12.34
N ASN A 142 -5.53 -2.50 12.28
CA ASN A 142 -4.70 -2.42 11.09
C ASN A 142 -5.32 -3.26 9.95
N TYR A 143 -4.85 -3.04 8.73
CA TYR A 143 -5.27 -3.81 7.55
C TYR A 143 -4.08 -4.31 6.74
N ARG A 144 -4.37 -5.22 5.80
CA ARG A 144 -3.42 -5.72 4.80
C ARG A 144 -4.02 -5.59 3.41
N PHE A 145 -3.17 -5.34 2.43
CA PHE A 145 -3.55 -5.29 1.02
C PHE A 145 -2.52 -6.01 0.17
N THR A 146 -2.99 -6.88 -0.73
CA THR A 146 -2.14 -7.51 -1.74
C THR A 146 -2.82 -7.43 -3.10
N MET A 147 -2.03 -7.17 -4.14
CA MET A 147 -2.51 -7.16 -5.51
C MET A 147 -1.49 -7.83 -6.42
N ASP A 148 -1.94 -8.76 -7.25
CA ASP A 148 -1.07 -9.50 -8.16
C ASP A 148 -1.70 -9.69 -9.55
N ASN A 149 -0.97 -9.37 -10.60
CA ASN A 149 -1.44 -9.52 -11.99
C ASN A 149 -2.80 -8.84 -12.21
N VAL A 150 -2.88 -7.54 -11.88
CA VAL A 150 -4.08 -6.71 -12.04
C VAL A 150 -3.79 -5.55 -13.00
N LYS A 151 -4.75 -5.21 -13.86
CA LYS A 151 -4.73 -3.99 -14.68
C LYS A 151 -5.60 -2.91 -14.03
N VAL A 152 -5.14 -1.67 -14.04
CA VAL A 152 -5.88 -0.50 -13.57
C VAL A 152 -5.86 0.54 -14.68
N VAL A 153 -7.02 0.86 -15.23
CA VAL A 153 -7.14 1.69 -16.45
C VAL A 153 -8.24 2.74 -16.32
N ASP A 154 -8.15 3.80 -17.11
CA ASP A 154 -9.19 4.83 -17.28
C ASP A 154 -9.63 5.48 -15.96
N VAL A 155 -8.66 5.74 -15.08
CA VAL A 155 -8.87 6.37 -13.76
C VAL A 155 -8.69 7.88 -13.91
N ASP A 156 -9.41 8.48 -14.85
CA ASP A 156 -9.21 9.86 -15.28
C ASP A 156 -10.46 10.62 -15.70
N ILE A 157 -11.67 10.05 -15.53
CA ILE A 157 -12.96 10.70 -15.89
C ILE A 157 -13.06 12.15 -15.40
N ASN A 158 -12.51 12.43 -14.23
CA ASN A 158 -12.22 13.77 -13.75
C ASN A 158 -10.84 13.80 -13.08
N HIS A 159 -10.36 14.98 -12.74
CA HIS A 159 -9.06 15.16 -12.11
C HIS A 159 -9.00 14.61 -10.68
N SER A 160 -7.79 14.26 -10.23
CA SER A 160 -7.57 13.77 -8.86
C SER A 160 -8.31 12.47 -8.55
N PHE A 161 -8.55 11.63 -9.56
CA PHE A 161 -9.05 10.27 -9.36
C PHE A 161 -7.86 9.38 -8.95
N HIS A 162 -7.87 8.94 -7.69
CA HIS A 162 -6.80 8.16 -7.08
C HIS A 162 -7.02 6.66 -7.28
N PHE A 163 -5.94 5.88 -7.31
CA PHE A 163 -6.06 4.42 -7.15
C PHE A 163 -6.30 4.09 -5.68
N PHE A 164 -5.31 4.35 -4.82
CA PHE A 164 -5.36 4.07 -3.39
C PHE A 164 -5.17 5.32 -2.53
N SER A 165 -6.05 5.51 -1.53
CA SER A 165 -5.94 6.58 -0.54
C SER A 165 -6.20 6.05 0.87
N ALA A 166 -5.18 6.10 1.72
CA ALA A 166 -5.32 5.82 3.14
C ALA A 166 -6.25 6.83 3.83
N GLY A 167 -6.96 6.42 4.86
CA GLY A 167 -7.70 7.29 5.76
C GLY A 167 -6.82 7.82 6.89
N ALA A 168 -7.25 8.91 7.52
CA ALA A 168 -6.59 9.45 8.69
C ALA A 168 -6.56 8.41 9.82
N ARG A 169 -5.39 8.25 10.45
CA ARG A 169 -5.11 7.27 11.51
C ARG A 169 -5.31 5.80 11.09
N SER A 170 -5.42 5.51 9.79
CA SER A 170 -5.39 4.12 9.29
C SER A 170 -3.95 3.63 9.21
N PHE A 171 -3.74 2.33 9.38
CA PHE A 171 -2.41 1.71 9.38
C PHE A 171 -2.41 0.37 8.64
N ALA A 172 -1.63 0.28 7.56
CA ALA A 172 -1.37 -0.97 6.86
C ALA A 172 -0.17 -1.67 7.49
N THR A 173 -0.33 -2.91 7.98
CA THR A 173 0.85 -3.72 8.38
C THR A 173 1.63 -4.16 7.15
N HIS A 174 0.94 -4.47 6.06
CA HIS A 174 1.53 -4.86 4.79
C HIS A 174 0.70 -4.38 3.60
N PHE A 175 1.38 -3.77 2.62
CA PHE A 175 0.80 -3.36 1.36
C PHE A 175 1.71 -3.80 0.21
N SER A 176 1.23 -4.70 -0.64
CA SER A 176 2.03 -5.25 -1.75
C SER A 176 1.29 -5.16 -3.08
N VAL A 177 2.00 -4.75 -4.13
CA VAL A 177 1.51 -4.77 -5.51
C VAL A 177 2.57 -5.34 -6.44
N THR A 178 2.20 -6.41 -7.14
CA THR A 178 3.11 -7.15 -8.02
C THR A 178 2.52 -7.45 -9.38
N ASN A 179 3.38 -7.51 -10.40
CA ASN A 179 3.01 -7.99 -11.73
C ASN A 179 1.84 -7.21 -12.38
N SER A 180 1.64 -5.95 -12.00
CA SER A 180 0.45 -5.17 -12.36
C SER A 180 0.76 -4.05 -13.34
N HIS A 181 -0.28 -3.64 -14.06
CA HIS A 181 -0.21 -2.53 -15.02
C HIS A 181 -1.20 -1.43 -14.62
N PHE A 182 -0.71 -0.20 -14.55
CA PHE A 182 -1.50 0.99 -14.26
C PHE A 182 -1.35 1.97 -15.42
N GLU A 183 -2.44 2.32 -16.06
CA GLU A 183 -2.45 3.19 -17.23
C GLU A 183 -3.50 4.27 -17.05
N THR A 184 -3.14 5.52 -17.33
CA THR A 184 -4.06 6.67 -17.36
C THR A 184 -4.75 6.91 -16.01
N ILE A 185 -4.04 7.60 -15.12
CA ILE A 185 -4.52 7.94 -13.78
C ILE A 185 -4.38 9.45 -13.54
N SER A 186 -5.49 10.15 -13.27
CA SER A 186 -5.47 11.61 -13.09
C SER A 186 -5.02 12.05 -11.68
N GLY A 187 -5.00 11.13 -10.71
CA GLY A 187 -4.58 11.34 -9.33
C GLY A 187 -3.31 10.56 -8.95
N ASN A 188 -3.10 10.35 -7.64
CA ASN A 188 -1.98 9.55 -7.12
C ASN A 188 -2.33 8.06 -7.11
N VAL A 189 -1.31 7.20 -7.18
CA VAL A 189 -1.49 5.75 -7.10
C VAL A 189 -1.58 5.30 -5.64
N PHE A 190 -0.55 5.56 -4.84
CA PHE A 190 -0.48 5.16 -3.42
C PHE A 190 -0.32 6.36 -2.49
N ALA A 191 -1.40 6.80 -1.85
CA ALA A 191 -1.38 7.93 -0.92
C ALA A 191 -1.44 7.49 0.56
N PHE A 192 -0.28 7.46 1.22
CA PHE A 192 -0.06 7.15 2.64
C PHE A 192 0.51 8.37 3.40
N ASN A 193 -0.12 9.52 3.20
CA ASN A 193 0.38 10.81 3.68
C ASN A 193 -0.68 11.63 4.43
N LYS A 194 -1.54 10.95 5.21
CA LYS A 194 -2.65 11.62 5.91
C LYS A 194 -2.24 12.26 7.23
N GLU A 195 -1.20 11.73 7.86
CA GLU A 195 -0.73 12.16 9.19
C GLU A 195 0.22 13.35 9.03
N LYS A 196 -0.25 14.59 9.18
CA LYS A 196 0.54 15.81 8.91
C LYS A 196 0.71 16.70 10.15
N ASP A 197 0.48 16.13 11.31
CA ASP A 197 0.61 16.77 12.62
C ASP A 197 2.00 16.55 13.26
N ASP A 198 2.88 15.83 12.57
CA ASP A 198 4.29 15.64 12.93
C ASP A 198 4.49 14.99 14.32
N LEU A 199 3.60 14.07 14.68
CA LEU A 199 3.63 13.33 15.94
C LEU A 199 4.23 11.92 15.82
N GLY A 200 4.99 11.64 14.75
CA GLY A 200 5.56 10.31 14.51
C GLY A 200 4.58 9.28 13.95
N ILE A 201 3.32 9.65 13.72
CA ILE A 201 2.27 8.76 13.20
C ILE A 201 2.39 8.64 11.68
N TYR A 202 2.13 7.45 11.13
CA TYR A 202 2.22 7.14 9.69
C TYR A 202 1.19 6.07 9.30
N ASN A 203 1.02 5.84 7.99
CA ASN A 203 -0.08 5.01 7.47
C ASN A 203 0.31 3.60 6.99
N VAL A 204 1.59 3.25 6.91
CA VAL A 204 2.05 1.95 6.37
C VAL A 204 3.39 1.50 6.96
N GLU A 205 3.44 0.27 7.48
CA GLU A 205 4.66 -0.34 8.01
C GLU A 205 5.56 -0.89 6.90
N VAL A 206 5.02 -1.74 6.02
CA VAL A 206 5.74 -2.33 4.89
C VAL A 206 5.00 -2.07 3.58
N LEU A 207 5.66 -1.38 2.65
CA LEU A 207 5.19 -1.14 1.29
C LEU A 207 6.13 -1.80 0.27
N ASN A 208 5.62 -2.76 -0.50
CA ASN A 208 6.36 -3.45 -1.55
C ASN A 208 5.69 -3.29 -2.90
N ILE A 209 6.35 -2.63 -3.85
CA ILE A 209 5.84 -2.45 -5.20
C ILE A 209 6.88 -3.04 -6.16
N SER A 210 6.57 -4.15 -6.82
CA SER A 210 7.55 -4.80 -7.69
C SER A 210 7.03 -5.39 -8.99
N ASN A 211 7.85 -5.35 -10.03
CA ASN A 211 7.51 -5.87 -11.36
C ASN A 211 6.20 -5.28 -11.92
N ASN A 212 6.02 -3.96 -11.78
CA ASN A 212 4.84 -3.26 -12.28
C ASN A 212 5.19 -2.29 -13.41
N VAL A 213 4.18 -1.94 -14.19
CA VAL A 213 4.24 -0.90 -15.21
C VAL A 213 3.27 0.23 -14.82
N PHE A 214 3.75 1.47 -14.84
CA PHE A 214 2.95 2.67 -14.56
C PHE A 214 3.11 3.66 -15.71
N GLU A 215 2.02 3.97 -16.40
CA GLU A 215 2.02 4.83 -17.58
C GLU A 215 0.96 5.93 -17.47
N ASN A 216 1.34 7.16 -17.86
CA ASN A 216 0.42 8.30 -17.91
C ASN A 216 -0.28 8.59 -16.56
N VAL A 217 0.50 8.61 -15.48
CA VAL A 217 0.00 8.96 -14.14
C VAL A 217 0.27 10.43 -13.86
N SER A 218 -0.80 11.22 -13.76
CA SER A 218 -0.70 12.66 -13.47
C SER A 218 -0.17 12.93 -12.05
N GLY A 219 -0.61 12.16 -11.05
CA GLY A 219 -0.12 12.27 -9.68
C GLY A 219 1.17 11.49 -9.43
N ALA A 220 1.55 11.37 -8.16
CA ALA A 220 2.68 10.54 -7.77
C ALA A 220 2.30 9.05 -7.75
N LEU A 221 3.27 8.19 -8.04
CA LEU A 221 3.19 6.76 -7.72
C LEU A 221 3.00 6.57 -6.21
N ALA A 222 3.85 7.18 -5.39
CA ALA A 222 3.78 7.02 -3.94
C ALA A 222 3.98 8.34 -3.21
N LEU A 223 3.11 8.63 -2.25
CA LEU A 223 3.24 9.70 -1.27
C LEU A 223 3.25 9.09 0.13
N ILE A 224 4.43 9.01 0.75
CA ILE A 224 4.61 8.45 2.09
C ILE A 224 5.07 9.56 3.03
N TYR A 225 4.45 9.66 4.20
CA TYR A 225 4.79 10.69 5.19
C TYR A 225 4.76 10.14 6.62
N ARG A 226 5.86 10.37 7.33
CA ARG A 226 6.00 10.27 8.78
C ARG A 226 6.75 11.50 9.27
N GLY A 227 6.05 12.45 9.84
CA GLY A 227 6.64 13.71 10.32
C GLY A 227 7.03 13.65 11.79
N GLY A 228 7.80 14.64 12.23
CA GLY A 228 8.20 14.79 13.63
C GLY A 228 9.57 14.22 13.97
N THR A 229 9.83 14.11 15.27
CA THR A 229 11.11 13.66 15.83
C THR A 229 10.95 12.41 16.70
N ASP A 230 9.88 11.63 16.51
CA ASP A 230 9.71 10.35 17.19
C ASP A 230 10.67 9.30 16.62
N GLU A 231 11.34 8.57 17.51
CA GLU A 231 12.26 7.47 17.21
C GLU A 231 11.76 6.12 17.78
N SER A 232 10.52 6.07 18.26
CA SER A 232 9.96 4.91 18.96
C SER A 232 9.42 3.84 18.00
N THR A 233 9.61 4.01 16.68
CA THR A 233 8.99 3.18 15.63
C THR A 233 10.01 2.73 14.57
N PHE A 234 9.69 1.64 13.86
CA PHE A 234 10.60 1.01 12.90
C PHE A 234 10.30 1.33 11.43
N GLY A 235 9.14 1.92 11.13
CA GLY A 235 8.64 2.14 9.79
C GLY A 235 8.50 3.62 9.43
N PRO A 236 8.06 3.94 8.19
CA PRO A 236 7.79 3.00 7.10
C PRO A 236 9.04 2.31 6.53
N LYS A 237 8.83 1.12 5.97
CA LYS A 237 9.78 0.36 5.16
C LYS A 237 9.25 0.27 3.73
N VAL A 238 9.96 0.86 2.77
CA VAL A 238 9.51 1.00 1.38
C VAL A 238 10.48 0.30 0.44
N THR A 239 9.97 -0.66 -0.33
CA THR A 239 10.68 -1.31 -1.43
C THR A 239 9.97 -1.05 -2.75
N LEU A 240 10.69 -0.46 -3.70
CA LEU A 240 10.25 -0.28 -5.09
C LEU A 240 11.26 -0.99 -5.98
N SER A 241 10.89 -2.12 -6.59
CA SER A 241 11.85 -2.88 -7.40
C SER A 241 11.34 -3.34 -8.76
N ASP A 242 12.21 -3.28 -9.76
CA ASP A 242 11.93 -3.89 -11.06
C ASP A 242 10.67 -3.29 -11.74
N ASN A 243 10.34 -2.02 -11.47
CA ASN A 243 9.17 -1.34 -12.05
C ASN A 243 9.57 -0.45 -13.24
N THR A 244 8.63 -0.24 -14.17
CA THR A 244 8.73 0.78 -15.22
C THR A 244 7.74 1.91 -14.96
N LEU A 245 8.22 3.15 -14.94
CA LEU A 245 7.43 4.36 -14.78
C LEU A 245 7.64 5.26 -16.00
N THR A 246 6.58 5.51 -16.76
CA THR A 246 6.58 6.36 -17.95
C THR A 246 5.56 7.49 -17.76
N LYS A 247 6.01 8.75 -17.85
CA LYS A 247 5.13 9.94 -17.69
C LYS A 247 4.38 9.98 -16.35
N VAL A 248 5.10 9.76 -15.25
CA VAL A 248 4.54 9.75 -13.89
C VAL A 248 4.88 11.05 -13.14
N GLY A 249 3.89 11.69 -12.52
CA GLY A 249 4.10 12.75 -11.53
C GLY A 249 4.16 14.18 -12.05
N HIS A 250 3.96 14.42 -13.34
CA HIS A 250 4.02 15.77 -13.94
C HIS A 250 2.72 16.57 -13.88
N GLY A 251 1.62 15.98 -13.41
CA GLY A 251 0.32 16.67 -13.36
C GLY A 251 0.37 17.92 -12.49
N LYS A 252 -0.24 19.01 -12.97
CA LYS A 252 -0.25 20.34 -12.30
C LYS A 252 -0.78 20.32 -10.85
N ARG A 253 -1.59 19.32 -10.49
CA ARG A 253 -2.17 19.13 -9.15
C ARG A 253 -1.26 18.33 -8.20
N ASN A 254 -0.19 17.71 -8.72
CA ASN A 254 0.84 17.09 -7.90
C ASN A 254 1.74 18.16 -7.25
N LYS A 255 1.33 18.66 -6.09
CA LYS A 255 2.04 19.72 -5.36
C LYS A 255 3.47 19.33 -4.95
N ARG A 256 3.77 18.03 -4.81
CA ARG A 256 5.12 17.55 -4.48
C ARG A 256 6.08 17.63 -5.67
N LYS A 257 5.55 17.73 -6.90
CA LYS A 257 6.31 17.74 -8.16
C LYS A 257 7.29 16.56 -8.21
N ALA A 258 6.81 15.37 -7.87
CA ALA A 258 7.61 14.17 -7.73
C ALA A 258 6.82 12.94 -8.20
N SER A 259 7.51 11.98 -8.83
CA SER A 259 6.94 10.67 -9.13
C SER A 259 6.80 9.84 -7.86
N ILE A 260 7.77 9.95 -6.95
CA ILE A 260 7.79 9.31 -5.64
C ILE A 260 8.20 10.36 -4.61
N PHE A 261 7.45 10.47 -3.52
CA PHE A 261 7.75 11.36 -2.41
C PHE A 261 7.75 10.57 -1.09
N LEU A 262 8.91 10.52 -0.45
CA LEU A 262 9.14 9.81 0.81
C LEU A 262 9.61 10.82 1.87
N HIS A 263 8.85 11.01 2.95
CA HIS A 263 9.24 11.85 4.08
C HIS A 263 9.24 11.02 5.37
N GLY A 264 10.39 10.95 6.04
CA GLY A 264 10.59 10.23 7.31
C GLY A 264 10.52 8.70 7.24
N VAL A 265 10.66 8.13 6.04
CA VAL A 265 10.76 6.68 5.82
C VAL A 265 12.08 6.15 6.38
N GLN A 266 12.01 5.12 7.23
CA GLN A 266 13.15 4.61 8.00
C GLN A 266 14.00 3.61 7.22
N LYS A 267 13.40 2.87 6.28
CA LYS A 267 14.12 1.99 5.36
C LYS A 267 13.59 2.13 3.94
N THR A 268 14.44 2.55 3.01
CA THR A 268 14.10 2.73 1.59
C THR A 268 15.02 1.88 0.73
N ASN A 269 14.43 1.05 -0.14
CA ASN A 269 15.14 0.34 -1.20
C ASN A 269 14.46 0.58 -2.55
N ILE A 270 15.08 1.38 -3.42
CA ILE A 270 14.60 1.62 -4.78
C ILE A 270 15.64 1.02 -5.72
N ARG A 271 15.31 -0.09 -6.37
CA ARG A 271 16.27 -0.82 -7.20
C ARG A 271 15.72 -1.29 -8.55
N ASN A 272 16.55 -1.35 -9.58
CA ASN A 272 16.20 -1.90 -10.90
C ASN A 272 14.96 -1.25 -11.55
N ASN A 273 14.63 -0.01 -11.22
CA ASN A 273 13.47 0.65 -11.83
C ASN A 273 13.90 1.48 -13.05
N LYS A 274 13.03 1.53 -14.06
CA LYS A 274 13.16 2.43 -15.20
C LYS A 274 12.20 3.59 -15.05
N PHE A 275 12.75 4.80 -14.99
CA PHE A 275 11.98 6.04 -15.02
C PHE A 275 12.21 6.71 -16.38
N ASP A 276 11.14 6.92 -17.13
CA ASP A 276 11.16 7.67 -18.38
C ASP A 276 10.17 8.82 -18.35
N SER A 277 10.64 10.01 -18.72
CA SER A 277 9.84 11.24 -18.83
C SER A 277 8.95 11.47 -17.60
N SER A 278 9.47 11.18 -16.42
CA SER A 278 8.74 11.22 -15.15
C SER A 278 9.30 12.31 -14.25
N ALA A 279 8.52 12.76 -13.27
CA ALA A 279 9.01 13.70 -12.26
C ALA A 279 10.07 13.01 -11.40
N LYS A 280 11.00 13.77 -10.82
CA LYS A 280 12.05 13.20 -9.96
C LYS A 280 11.50 12.46 -8.75
N VAL A 281 12.29 11.52 -8.26
CA VAL A 281 12.13 10.95 -6.92
C VAL A 281 12.58 11.98 -5.89
N ARG A 282 11.81 12.16 -4.82
CA ARG A 282 12.14 13.04 -3.69
C ARG A 282 12.12 12.25 -2.38
N ILE A 283 13.22 12.29 -1.66
CA ILE A 283 13.40 11.66 -0.35
C ILE A 283 13.81 12.74 0.64
N GLU A 284 13.10 12.81 1.75
CA GLU A 284 13.32 13.73 2.85
C GLU A 284 13.56 12.89 4.12
N HIS A 285 14.82 12.81 4.54
CA HIS A 285 15.23 12.11 5.76
C HIS A 285 14.92 12.95 6.99
N THR A 286 14.44 12.28 8.03
CA THR A 286 14.20 12.83 9.37
C THR A 286 15.04 12.03 10.37
N VAL A 287 14.71 12.12 11.67
CA VAL A 287 15.38 11.38 12.76
C VAL A 287 15.35 9.86 12.59
N GLY A 288 16.15 9.15 13.40
CA GLY A 288 16.19 7.69 13.46
C GLY A 288 17.20 7.02 12.51
N GLU A 289 18.21 7.76 12.03
CA GLU A 289 19.27 7.28 11.14
C GLU A 289 18.76 6.45 9.93
N PRO A 290 17.85 7.03 9.11
CA PRO A 290 17.15 6.28 8.07
C PRO A 290 18.10 5.71 7.02
N GLN A 291 17.85 4.46 6.63
CA GLN A 291 18.68 3.74 5.65
C GLN A 291 18.05 3.83 4.26
N THR A 292 18.76 4.40 3.30
CA THR A 292 18.29 4.55 1.91
C THR A 292 19.27 3.96 0.91
N THR A 293 18.79 3.04 0.08
CA THR A 293 19.54 2.44 -1.02
C THR A 293 18.84 2.74 -2.33
N LEU A 294 19.57 3.37 -3.26
CA LEU A 294 19.17 3.57 -4.65
C LEU A 294 20.19 2.83 -5.53
N SER A 295 19.79 1.75 -6.21
CA SER A 295 20.73 0.94 -7.00
C SER A 295 20.16 0.54 -8.34
N GLN A 296 20.98 0.54 -9.39
CA GLN A 296 20.61 0.00 -10.71
C GLN A 296 19.31 0.59 -11.32
N ASN A 297 18.94 1.83 -10.96
CA ASN A 297 17.81 2.52 -11.57
C ASN A 297 18.29 3.31 -12.79
N SER A 298 17.48 3.34 -13.86
CA SER A 298 17.74 4.17 -15.04
C SER A 298 16.76 5.34 -15.10
N PHE A 299 17.28 6.55 -15.31
CA PHE A 299 16.49 7.77 -15.44
C PHE A 299 16.70 8.37 -16.83
N SER A 300 15.69 8.24 -17.69
CA SER A 300 15.61 8.84 -19.04
C SER A 300 14.65 10.02 -19.00
N ASN A 301 15.05 11.18 -19.51
CA ASN A 301 14.22 12.40 -19.51
C ASN A 301 13.58 12.69 -18.13
N THR A 302 14.25 12.28 -17.07
CA THR A 302 13.79 12.32 -15.69
C THR A 302 14.93 12.86 -14.87
N ASP A 303 14.66 13.92 -14.13
CA ASP A 303 15.63 14.51 -13.22
C ASP A 303 16.13 13.48 -12.21
N LYS A 304 17.42 13.59 -11.86
CA LYS A 304 18.03 12.73 -10.83
C LYS A 304 17.25 12.82 -9.50
N PRO A 305 17.24 11.74 -8.70
CA PRO A 305 16.66 11.77 -7.36
C PRO A 305 17.19 12.92 -6.51
N SER A 306 16.29 13.55 -5.75
CA SER A 306 16.61 14.58 -4.75
C SER A 306 16.52 13.95 -3.37
N ILE A 307 17.62 13.97 -2.62
CA ILE A 307 17.67 13.51 -1.23
C ILE A 307 18.02 14.72 -0.38
N ILE A 308 17.17 15.03 0.60
CA ILE A 308 17.41 16.07 1.60
C ILE A 308 17.46 15.37 2.94
N ASP A 309 18.50 15.68 3.71
CA ASP A 309 18.61 15.24 5.10
C ASP A 309 18.42 16.44 6.02
N PHE A 310 17.32 16.42 6.79
CA PHE A 310 16.98 17.52 7.69
C PHE A 310 17.77 17.51 9.00
N LEU A 311 18.53 16.45 9.29
CA LEU A 311 19.48 16.45 10.40
C LEU A 311 20.72 17.27 10.03
N THR A 312 21.31 17.00 8.88
CA THR A 312 22.51 17.71 8.39
C THR A 312 22.22 19.12 7.89
N ALA A 313 21.01 19.40 7.37
CA ALA A 313 20.63 20.73 6.90
C ALA A 313 20.45 21.77 8.02
N LYS A 314 20.18 21.35 9.27
CA LYS A 314 20.09 22.26 10.42
C LYS A 314 21.46 22.74 10.90
N ASP A 315 22.48 21.92 10.78
CA ASP A 315 23.85 22.25 11.21
C ASP A 315 24.53 23.29 10.30
N GLY A 316 24.05 23.44 9.05
CA GLY A 316 24.53 24.48 8.12
C GLY A 316 23.92 25.87 8.33
N CYS A 317 22.96 26.02 9.25
CA CYS A 317 22.25 27.27 9.52
C CYS A 317 22.40 27.69 11.00
N GLN A 318 23.63 27.69 11.51
CA GLN A 318 24.02 28.41 12.72
C GLN A 318 25.38 29.07 12.51
N CYS A 319 25.34 30.31 12.02
CA CYS A 319 26.28 31.42 12.27
C CYS A 319 26.01 32.53 11.24
N GLN A 320 25.00 33.37 11.52
CA GLN A 320 25.02 34.80 11.21
C GLN A 320 24.31 35.54 12.33
#